data_AF-A0A7C7WGL6-F1
#
_entry.id   AF-A0A7C7WGL6-F1
#
_cell.length_a   1.000
_cell.length_b   1.000
_cell.length_c   1.000
_cell.angle_alpha   90.00
_cell.angle_beta   90.00
_cell.angle_gamma   90.00
#
_symmetry.space_group_name_H-M   'P 1'
#
loop_
_entity.id
_entity.type
_entity.pdbx_description
1 polymer ?
#
loop_
_entity_poly.entity_id
_entity_poly.type
_entity_poly.pdbx_seq_one_letter_code
_entity_poly.pdbx_strand_id
1 'polypeptide(L)'
;MEDFPFREGLESLDPAVAGLIELEAERQARKLILIPSESYTPRAVRQALGSVFTNIYAEGYPLAETRWMAEGQILDYEAQMAFYKRYGDLRYYMGVEYADVAEALARRRCAEAFATEGVPADRIYVNVQPLSGAPANTAV
;
A
#
# COMPACT_ATOMS: atom_id res chain seq x y z
N MET A 1 -24.12 -9.80 4.22
CA MET A 1 -23.52 -9.80 2.87
C MET A 1 -22.78 -11.11 2.76
N GLU A 2 -23.30 -11.99 1.91
CA GLU A 2 -23.02 -13.43 1.88
C GLU A 2 -22.12 -13.75 0.68
N ASP A 3 -21.06 -12.96 0.47
CA ASP A 3 -20.56 -12.70 -0.89
C ASP A 3 -19.29 -13.48 -1.29
N PHE A 4 -18.89 -14.53 -0.55
CA PHE A 4 -17.72 -15.34 -0.90
C PHE A 4 -17.99 -16.85 -0.74
N PRO A 5 -17.54 -17.70 -1.70
CA PRO A 5 -17.74 -19.15 -1.65
C PRO A 5 -16.97 -19.82 -0.50
N PHE A 6 -15.93 -19.17 0.02
CA PHE A 6 -15.14 -19.64 1.16
C PHE A 6 -15.10 -18.54 2.22
N ARG A 7 -15.58 -18.84 3.44
CA ARG A 7 -15.56 -17.91 4.59
C ARG A 7 -14.73 -18.42 5.75
N GLU A 8 -14.21 -19.62 5.61
CA GLU A 8 -13.43 -20.28 6.63
C GLU A 8 -12.02 -19.66 6.69
N GLY A 9 -11.38 -19.75 7.86
CA GLY A 9 -10.00 -19.31 8.00
C GLY A 9 -9.03 -20.23 7.25
N LEU A 10 -7.81 -19.76 7.04
CA LEU A 10 -6.75 -20.51 6.35
C LEU A 10 -6.53 -21.90 6.97
N GLU A 11 -6.60 -22.03 8.29
CA GLU A 11 -6.42 -23.31 8.99
C GLU A 11 -7.47 -24.38 8.61
N SER A 12 -8.70 -23.96 8.31
CA SER A 12 -9.77 -24.88 7.91
C SER A 12 -9.65 -25.24 6.43
N LEU A 13 -9.35 -24.26 5.58
CA LEU A 13 -9.25 -24.43 4.13
C LEU A 13 -7.97 -25.15 3.70
N ASP A 14 -6.85 -24.82 4.33
CA ASP A 14 -5.52 -25.35 4.05
C ASP A 14 -4.67 -25.45 5.35
N PRO A 15 -4.92 -26.50 6.16
CA PRO A 15 -4.17 -26.72 7.40
C PRO A 15 -2.67 -26.95 7.16
N ALA A 16 -2.27 -27.40 5.97
CA ALA A 16 -0.87 -27.61 5.64
C ALA A 16 -0.12 -26.28 5.51
N VAL A 17 -0.70 -25.30 4.78
CA VAL A 17 -0.12 -23.96 4.67
C VAL A 17 -0.17 -23.23 6.01
N ALA A 18 -1.25 -23.37 6.78
CA ALA A 18 -1.32 -22.82 8.13
C ALA A 18 -0.18 -23.35 9.02
N GLY A 19 0.06 -24.67 9.01
CA GLY A 19 1.16 -25.29 9.76
C GLY A 19 2.54 -24.80 9.30
N LEU A 20 2.75 -24.60 8.00
CA LEU A 20 4.01 -24.05 7.48
C LEU A 20 4.29 -22.62 7.95
N ILE A 21 3.26 -21.78 8.03
CA ILE A 21 3.38 -20.41 8.55
C ILE A 21 3.84 -20.42 10.02
N GLU A 22 3.27 -21.31 10.85
CA GLU A 22 3.65 -21.44 12.26
C GLU A 22 5.11 -21.92 12.42
N LEU A 23 5.52 -22.90 11.62
CA LEU A 23 6.92 -23.37 11.61
C LEU A 23 7.90 -22.25 11.23
N GLU A 24 7.56 -21.42 10.24
CA GLU A 24 8.40 -20.29 9.85
C GLU A 24 8.40 -19.18 10.92
N ALA A 25 7.26 -18.89 11.55
CA ALA A 25 7.18 -17.95 12.66
C ALA A 25 8.05 -18.39 13.84
N GLU A 26 8.03 -19.69 14.18
CA GLU A 26 8.88 -20.28 15.21
C GLU A 26 10.36 -20.22 14.85
N ARG A 27 10.72 -20.51 13.58
CA ARG A 27 12.09 -20.38 13.07
C ARG A 27 12.60 -18.95 13.24
N GLN A 28 11.81 -17.97 12.81
CA GLN A 28 12.12 -16.55 12.94
C GLN A 28 12.31 -16.12 14.40
N ALA A 29 11.42 -16.56 15.30
CA ALA A 29 11.51 -16.22 16.72
C ALA A 29 12.71 -16.84 17.45
N ARG A 30 13.20 -18.01 16.99
CA ARG A 30 14.24 -18.79 17.69
C ARG A 30 15.63 -18.72 17.08
N LYS A 31 15.79 -18.17 15.88
CA LYS A 31 17.08 -18.12 15.19
C LYS A 31 17.64 -16.70 15.21
N LEU A 32 18.97 -16.62 15.29
CA LEU A 32 19.68 -15.39 14.94
C LEU A 32 19.76 -15.30 13.42
N ILE A 33 19.07 -14.30 12.87
CA ILE A 33 19.04 -14.02 11.43
C ILE A 33 19.99 -12.85 11.17
N LEU A 34 21.08 -13.12 10.44
CA LEU A 34 22.16 -12.15 10.18
C LEU A 34 22.21 -11.72 8.71
N ILE A 35 21.14 -11.98 7.94
CA ILE A 35 21.05 -11.54 6.55
C ILE A 35 20.76 -10.03 6.58
N PRO A 36 21.66 -9.17 6.05
CA PRO A 36 21.58 -7.73 6.25
C PRO A 36 20.39 -7.05 5.54
N SER A 37 19.81 -7.72 4.55
CA SER A 37 18.65 -7.24 3.80
C SER A 37 17.32 -7.81 4.32
N GLU A 38 17.35 -8.73 5.29
CA GLU A 38 16.13 -9.24 5.93
C GLU A 38 15.75 -8.39 7.14
N SER A 39 14.45 -8.26 7.39
CA SER A 39 13.91 -7.50 8.52
C SER A 39 12.55 -8.05 8.95
N TYR A 40 12.11 -7.66 10.15
CA TYR A 40 10.81 -8.03 10.71
C TYR A 40 9.78 -6.93 10.47
N THR A 41 8.85 -7.20 9.56
CA THR A 41 7.78 -6.26 9.23
C THR A 41 6.74 -6.14 10.36
N PRO A 42 6.38 -4.92 10.81
CA PRO A 42 5.37 -4.72 11.83
C PRO A 42 4.03 -5.37 11.50
N ARG A 43 3.29 -5.83 12.51
CA ARG A 43 1.97 -6.47 12.33
C ARG A 43 0.99 -5.57 11.57
N ALA A 44 1.00 -4.27 11.84
CA ALA A 44 0.14 -3.30 11.16
C ALA A 44 0.34 -3.28 9.63
N VAL A 45 1.58 -3.41 9.16
CA VAL A 45 1.89 -3.48 7.72
C VAL A 45 1.33 -4.77 7.11
N ARG A 46 1.49 -5.90 7.81
CA ARG A 46 0.90 -7.19 7.36
C ARG A 46 -0.63 -7.16 7.33
N GLN A 47 -1.26 -6.47 8.27
CA GLN A 47 -2.72 -6.27 8.28
C GLN A 47 -3.19 -5.47 7.06
N ALA A 48 -2.48 -4.40 6.70
CA ALA A 48 -2.79 -3.62 5.50
C ALA A 48 -2.58 -4.45 4.22
N LEU A 49 -1.49 -5.23 4.14
CA LEU A 49 -1.17 -6.08 2.99
C LEU A 49 -2.22 -7.17 2.75
N GLY A 50 -2.78 -7.76 3.82
CA GLY A 50 -3.84 -8.77 3.74
C GLY A 50 -5.26 -8.21 3.67
N SER A 51 -5.44 -6.93 3.32
CA SER A 51 -6.75 -6.26 3.29
C SER A 51 -7.44 -6.35 1.93
N VAL A 52 -8.68 -5.86 1.87
CA VAL A 52 -9.51 -5.83 0.64
C VAL A 52 -8.94 -4.99 -0.50
N PHE A 53 -7.91 -4.17 -0.26
CA PHE A 53 -7.21 -3.45 -1.32
C PHE A 53 -6.60 -4.38 -2.38
N THR A 54 -6.33 -5.66 -2.04
CA THR A 54 -5.88 -6.67 -3.01
C THR A 54 -6.92 -7.00 -4.10
N ASN A 55 -8.18 -6.59 -3.92
CA ASN A 55 -9.26 -6.88 -4.87
C ASN A 55 -9.40 -5.81 -5.96
N ILE A 56 -8.62 -4.73 -5.89
CA ILE A 56 -8.83 -3.53 -6.70
C ILE A 56 -7.84 -3.50 -7.87
N TYR A 57 -8.34 -3.16 -9.05
CA TYR A 57 -7.54 -2.87 -10.22
C TYR A 57 -7.51 -1.35 -10.47
N ALA A 58 -6.45 -0.68 -10.03
CA ALA A 58 -6.33 0.78 -10.06
C ALA A 58 -5.22 1.25 -11.03
N GLU A 59 -5.30 0.84 -12.29
CA GLU A 59 -4.33 1.27 -13.30
C GLU A 59 -4.41 2.79 -13.54
N GLY A 60 -3.25 3.45 -13.66
CA GLY A 60 -3.13 4.91 -13.73
C GLY A 60 -2.53 5.49 -12.45
N TYR A 61 -2.79 6.76 -12.17
CA TYR A 61 -2.28 7.45 -10.98
C TYR A 61 -3.37 8.32 -10.34
N PRO A 62 -3.27 8.64 -9.04
CA PRO A 62 -4.03 9.73 -8.45
C PRO A 62 -3.68 11.06 -9.12
N LEU A 63 -4.55 12.05 -8.94
CA LEU A 63 -4.34 13.42 -9.40
C LEU A 63 -2.95 13.97 -9.00
N ALA A 64 -2.32 14.72 -9.90
CA ALA A 64 -0.96 15.19 -9.71
C ALA A 64 -0.85 16.13 -8.52
N GLU A 65 -1.89 16.91 -8.25
CA GLU A 65 -2.00 17.91 -7.19
C GLU A 65 -1.86 17.30 -5.80
N THR A 66 -2.25 16.03 -5.63
CA THR A 66 -2.14 15.30 -4.35
C THR A 66 -0.70 15.17 -3.84
N ARG A 67 0.30 15.38 -4.71
CA ARG A 67 1.74 15.43 -4.36
C ARG A 67 2.04 16.50 -3.30
N TRP A 68 1.35 17.63 -3.38
CA TRP A 68 1.60 18.82 -2.56
C TRP A 68 0.51 19.07 -1.53
N MET A 69 -0.51 18.21 -1.49
CA MET A 69 -1.54 18.27 -0.45
C MET A 69 -0.97 17.80 0.89
N ALA A 70 -1.34 18.49 1.95
CA ALA A 70 -1.10 18.00 3.31
C ALA A 70 -1.93 16.74 3.55
N GLU A 71 -1.47 15.89 4.48
CA GLU A 71 -2.17 14.65 4.85
C GLU A 71 -3.65 14.88 5.20
N GLY A 72 -3.97 15.95 5.94
CA GLY A 72 -5.36 16.29 6.27
C GLY A 72 -6.24 16.61 5.05
N GLN A 73 -5.67 17.13 3.96
CA GLN A 73 -6.39 17.39 2.72
C GLN A 73 -6.60 16.11 1.90
N ILE A 74 -5.61 15.21 1.91
CA ILE A 74 -5.70 13.88 1.27
C ILE A 74 -6.77 13.04 1.96
N LEU A 75 -6.84 13.11 3.30
CA LEU A 75 -7.78 12.36 4.12
C LEU A 75 -9.17 13.00 4.21
N ASP A 76 -9.40 14.17 3.60
CA ASP A 76 -10.72 14.75 3.45
C ASP A 76 -11.53 13.99 2.38
N TYR A 77 -12.02 12.80 2.75
CA TYR A 77 -12.74 11.92 1.84
C TYR A 77 -13.94 12.60 1.20
N GLU A 78 -14.66 13.46 1.92
CA GLU A 78 -15.83 14.15 1.36
C GLU A 78 -15.41 15.06 0.20
N ALA A 79 -14.37 15.86 0.40
CA ALA A 79 -13.83 16.71 -0.65
C ALA A 79 -13.25 15.89 -1.81
N GLN A 80 -12.48 14.83 -1.53
CA GLN A 80 -11.89 13.97 -2.56
C GLN A 80 -12.99 13.29 -3.40
N MET A 81 -14.04 12.74 -2.77
CA MET A 81 -15.15 12.11 -3.46
C MET A 81 -15.96 13.10 -4.29
N ALA A 82 -16.22 14.30 -3.75
CA ALA A 82 -16.94 15.35 -4.48
C ALA A 82 -16.16 15.80 -5.72
N PHE A 83 -14.84 15.95 -5.59
CA PHE A 83 -13.97 16.27 -6.71
C PHE A 83 -13.97 15.15 -7.75
N TYR A 84 -13.73 13.91 -7.32
CA TYR A 84 -13.72 12.74 -8.17
C TYR A 84 -15.00 12.61 -9.01
N LYS A 85 -16.17 12.71 -8.38
CA LYS A 85 -17.46 12.60 -9.07
C LYS A 85 -17.72 13.73 -10.07
N ARG A 86 -17.09 14.89 -9.87
CA ARG A 86 -17.26 16.06 -10.71
C ARG A 86 -16.30 16.08 -11.89
N TYR A 87 -15.05 15.67 -11.68
CA TYR A 87 -13.95 15.87 -12.63
C TYR A 87 -13.34 14.56 -13.15
N GLY A 88 -13.69 13.42 -12.56
CA GLY A 88 -13.05 12.13 -12.82
C GLY A 88 -11.68 12.00 -12.14
N ASP A 89 -10.96 10.93 -12.47
CA ASP A 89 -9.55 10.74 -12.12
C ASP A 89 -8.69 10.49 -13.37
N LEU A 90 -7.43 10.14 -13.14
CA LEU A 90 -6.48 9.71 -14.16
C LEU A 90 -6.33 8.18 -14.19
N ARG A 91 -7.32 7.45 -13.68
CA ARG A 91 -7.33 5.98 -13.68
C ARG A 91 -8.08 5.48 -14.91
N TYR A 92 -7.73 4.26 -15.32
CA TYR A 92 -8.41 3.59 -16.43
C TYR A 92 -9.73 2.95 -16.02
N TYR A 93 -9.92 2.67 -14.72
CA TYR A 93 -11.08 1.98 -14.18
C TYR A 93 -11.74 2.81 -13.08
N MET A 94 -13.07 2.76 -13.03
CA MET A 94 -13.88 3.43 -12.01
C MET A 94 -13.92 2.63 -10.69
N GLY A 95 -14.34 3.28 -9.59
CA GLY A 95 -14.54 2.61 -8.29
C GLY A 95 -13.25 2.40 -7.49
N VAL A 96 -12.25 3.26 -7.75
CA VAL A 96 -10.90 3.18 -7.17
C VAL A 96 -10.61 4.36 -6.24
N GLU A 97 -11.64 5.08 -5.81
CA GLU A 97 -11.51 6.36 -5.12
C GLU A 97 -10.76 6.24 -3.80
N TYR A 98 -10.93 5.12 -3.09
CA TYR A 98 -10.18 4.85 -1.86
C TYR A 98 -8.74 4.38 -2.12
N ALA A 99 -8.48 3.74 -3.26
CA ALA A 99 -7.12 3.39 -3.67
C ALA A 99 -6.33 4.66 -4.04
N ASP A 100 -7.00 5.66 -4.63
CA ASP A 100 -6.42 6.98 -4.88
C ASP A 100 -5.96 7.67 -3.60
N VAL A 101 -6.81 7.70 -2.57
CA VAL A 101 -6.44 8.28 -1.27
C VAL A 101 -5.28 7.51 -0.64
N ALA A 102 -5.30 6.18 -0.70
CA ALA A 102 -4.23 5.35 -0.15
C ALA A 102 -2.88 5.60 -0.87
N GLU A 103 -2.87 5.68 -2.19
CA GLU A 103 -1.67 5.94 -2.98
C GLU A 103 -1.16 7.38 -2.81
N ALA A 104 -2.06 8.38 -2.79
CA ALA A 104 -1.71 9.77 -2.51
C ALA A 104 -1.06 9.91 -1.12
N LEU A 105 -1.64 9.26 -0.11
CA LEU A 105 -1.12 9.26 1.25
C LEU A 105 0.27 8.59 1.32
N ALA A 106 0.44 7.45 0.65
CA ALA A 106 1.72 6.75 0.58
C ALA A 106 2.81 7.61 -0.08
N ARG A 107 2.49 8.28 -1.19
CA ARG A 107 3.41 9.20 -1.88
C ARG A 107 3.81 10.37 -0.99
N ARG A 108 2.83 10.98 -0.32
CA ARG A 108 3.07 12.13 0.57
C ARG A 108 3.96 11.75 1.75
N ARG A 109 3.63 10.65 2.44
CA ARG A 109 4.42 10.16 3.58
C ARG A 109 5.83 9.72 3.17
N CYS A 110 5.98 9.15 1.97
CA CYS A 110 7.30 8.83 1.43
C CYS A 110 8.14 10.11 1.20
N ALA A 111 7.55 11.12 0.56
CA ALA A 111 8.24 12.40 0.36
C ALA A 111 8.65 13.04 1.68
N GLU A 112 7.79 12.98 2.71
CA GLU A 112 8.09 13.50 4.05
C GLU A 112 9.15 12.68 4.78
N ALA A 113 9.13 11.35 4.66
CA ALA A 113 10.11 10.47 5.29
C ALA A 113 11.55 10.69 4.79
N PHE A 114 11.70 11.11 3.54
CA PHE A 114 13.01 11.40 2.92
C PHE A 114 13.33 12.91 2.82
N ALA A 115 12.46 13.77 3.33
CA ALA A 115 12.70 15.21 3.33
C ALA A 115 13.86 15.59 4.25
N THR A 116 14.61 16.61 3.85
CA THR A 116 15.69 17.22 4.62
C THR A 116 15.53 18.74 4.64
N GLU A 117 16.30 19.45 5.46
CA GLU A 117 16.30 20.92 5.47
C GLU A 117 16.64 21.51 4.08
N GLY A 118 17.52 20.84 3.31
CA GLY A 118 17.91 21.29 1.96
C GLY A 118 16.97 20.81 0.84
N VAL A 119 16.21 19.75 1.08
CA VAL A 119 15.28 19.14 0.12
C VAL A 119 13.94 18.87 0.82
N PRO A 120 13.03 19.85 0.86
CA PRO A 120 11.72 19.67 1.47
C PRO A 120 10.87 18.67 0.66
N ALA A 121 9.88 18.07 1.32
CA ALA A 121 8.99 17.07 0.72
C ALA A 121 8.36 17.52 -0.61
N ASP A 122 8.02 18.81 -0.74
CA ASP A 122 7.40 19.37 -1.96
C ASP A 122 8.32 19.37 -3.18
N ARG A 123 9.62 19.10 -2.97
CA ARG A 123 10.63 18.92 -4.03
C ARG A 123 10.97 17.46 -4.30
N ILE A 124 10.35 16.51 -3.59
CA ILE A 124 10.57 15.07 -3.75
C ILE A 124 9.40 14.48 -4.54
N TYR A 125 9.72 13.88 -5.69
CA TYR A 125 8.75 13.21 -6.53
C TYR A 125 8.81 11.70 -6.29
N VAL A 126 7.68 11.10 -5.93
CA VAL A 126 7.61 9.69 -5.56
C VAL A 126 6.64 8.93 -6.46
N ASN A 127 7.12 7.79 -6.99
CA ASN A 127 6.29 6.71 -7.51
C ASN A 127 6.38 5.52 -6.53
N VAL A 128 5.22 5.05 -6.03
CA VAL A 128 5.11 3.95 -5.05
C VAL A 128 4.58 2.65 -5.68
N GLN A 129 4.42 2.60 -7.01
CA GLN A 129 3.87 1.45 -7.73
C GLN A 129 4.89 0.34 -8.10
N PRO A 130 6.23 0.56 -8.14
CA PRO A 130 7.14 -0.55 -8.46
C PRO A 130 7.00 -1.73 -7.49
N LEU A 131 6.85 -2.93 -8.05
CA LEU A 131 6.53 -4.15 -7.29
C LEU A 131 7.68 -4.64 -6.39
N SER A 132 8.92 -4.26 -6.70
CA SER A 132 10.13 -4.57 -5.95
C SER A 132 11.30 -3.69 -6.46
N GLY A 133 12.49 -3.84 -5.87
CA GLY A 133 13.67 -3.05 -6.26
C GLY A 133 14.14 -3.30 -7.69
N ALA A 134 14.14 -4.55 -8.15
CA ALA A 134 14.56 -4.89 -9.52
C ALA A 134 13.69 -4.22 -10.60
N PRO A 135 12.33 -4.36 -10.60
CA PRO A 135 11.50 -3.66 -11.58
C PRO A 135 11.53 -2.13 -11.41
N ALA A 136 11.75 -1.60 -10.20
CA ALA A 136 11.96 -0.17 -10.01
C ALA A 136 13.20 0.33 -10.76
N ASN A 137 14.31 -0.38 -10.65
CA ASN A 137 15.56 -0.03 -11.35
C ASN A 137 15.42 -0.09 -12.87
N THR A 138 14.65 -1.04 -13.40
CA THR A 138 14.40 -1.15 -14.86
C THR A 138 13.54 -0.01 -15.40
N ALA A 139 12.76 0.66 -14.55
CA ALA A 139 11.86 1.73 -14.96
C ALA A 139 12.52 3.13 -15.03
N VAL A 140 13.78 3.26 -14.62
CA VAL A 140 14.57 4.52 -14.61
C VAL A 140 15.62 4.50 -15.70
#